data_AF-A0A959XBS8-F1
#
_entry.id   AF-A0A959XBS8-F1
#
_cell.length_a   1.000
_cell.length_b   1.000
_cell.length_c   1.000
_cell.angle_alpha   90.00
_cell.angle_beta   90.00
_cell.angle_gamma   90.00
#
_symmetry.space_group_name_H-M   'P 1'
#
loop_
_entity.id
_entity.type
_entity.pdbx_description
1 polymer ?
#
loop_
_entity_poly.entity_id
_entity_poly.type
_entity_poly.pdbx_seq_one_letter_code
_entity_poly.pdbx_strand_id
1 'polypeptide(L)'
;MNATPKKSHAKRGAIAAGLGLALLTGVGGTFAYWSQSTNVGSGDITAGNLSLAVSGDAWYDCTANGTSAATDTTTSPVGLSGCSQIIDITAFRIVPGDKLKYVATATPTLVGDNIKADLTATLPATGSGTDLTKWITVAAGISGSPTGLTEADSGNAKAAIVALQLPSSVANQDGVTTTASLTDFKLNLVQVP
;
A
#
# COMPACT_ATOMS: atom_id res chain seq x y z
N MET A 1 -26.55 86.70 47.39
CA MET A 1 -27.88 87.13 46.89
C MET A 1 -28.11 86.50 45.52
N ASN A 2 -29.37 86.16 45.21
CA ASN A 2 -30.04 85.92 43.91
C ASN A 2 -29.24 86.05 42.58
N ALA A 3 -29.54 85.33 41.50
CA ALA A 3 -30.47 84.21 41.24
C ALA A 3 -30.23 83.63 39.82
N THR A 4 -30.74 82.42 39.55
CA THR A 4 -31.06 81.87 38.20
C THR A 4 -32.04 82.78 37.43
N PRO A 5 -32.14 82.78 36.07
CA PRO A 5 -32.16 81.63 35.15
C PRO A 5 -31.24 81.83 33.90
N LYS A 6 -31.38 81.30 32.67
CA LYS A 6 -32.43 80.52 31.94
C LYS A 6 -31.84 79.76 30.74
N LYS A 7 -32.47 78.68 30.25
CA LYS A 7 -32.19 78.06 28.93
C LYS A 7 -32.91 78.81 27.79
N SER A 8 -32.31 78.88 26.59
CA SER A 8 -33.06 78.99 25.32
C SER A 8 -32.26 78.45 24.13
N HIS A 9 -32.95 78.06 23.05
CA HIS A 9 -32.42 77.19 22.00
C HIS A 9 -32.08 77.93 20.69
N ALA A 10 -31.13 77.32 19.96
CA ALA A 10 -31.14 77.06 18.52
C ALA A 10 -30.69 78.12 17.49
N LYS A 11 -30.06 77.53 16.46
CA LYS A 11 -30.12 77.80 15.00
C LYS A 11 -28.90 78.43 14.31
N ARG A 12 -28.33 77.59 13.41
CA ARG A 12 -27.62 77.93 12.15
C ARG A 12 -26.21 78.54 12.37
N GLY A 13 -25.20 78.19 11.59
CA GLY A 13 -25.17 77.37 10.37
C GLY A 13 -24.26 78.04 9.35
N ALA A 14 -22.98 77.71 9.37
CA ALA A 14 -21.99 78.17 8.39
C ALA A 14 -21.36 76.95 7.73
N ILE A 15 -21.61 76.77 6.44
CA ILE A 15 -21.05 75.71 5.62
C ILE A 15 -19.64 76.15 5.21
N ALA A 16 -18.61 75.42 5.65
CA ALA A 16 -17.27 75.51 5.09
C ALA A 16 -17.06 74.31 4.16
N ALA A 17 -17.32 74.49 2.86
CA ALA A 17 -17.07 73.48 1.85
C ALA A 17 -15.56 73.35 1.59
N GLY A 18 -14.87 72.54 2.40
CA GLY A 18 -13.49 72.13 2.15
C GLY A 18 -13.45 70.94 1.21
N LEU A 19 -12.98 71.15 -0.03
CA LEU A 19 -12.75 70.07 -0.98
C LEU A 19 -11.57 69.20 -0.52
N GLY A 20 -11.89 68.02 0.04
CA GLY A 20 -10.92 66.98 0.40
C GLY A 20 -11.18 65.70 -0.38
N LEU A 21 -10.87 65.69 -1.68
CA LEU A 21 -10.99 64.49 -2.50
C LEU A 21 -9.74 63.60 -2.34
N ALA A 22 -9.81 62.63 -1.43
CA ALA A 22 -8.93 61.47 -1.43
C ALA A 22 -9.76 60.22 -1.09
N LEU A 23 -10.10 59.50 -2.15
CA LEU A 23 -10.86 58.26 -2.13
C LEU A 23 -10.09 57.19 -1.34
N LEU A 24 -10.69 56.61 -0.30
CA LEU A 24 -10.35 55.25 0.14
C LEU A 24 -11.58 54.34 0.19
N THR A 25 -12.40 54.41 -0.86
CA THR A 25 -13.11 53.21 -1.32
C THR A 25 -12.08 52.26 -1.93
N GLY A 26 -11.28 51.65 -1.06
CA GLY A 26 -10.57 50.41 -1.37
C GLY A 26 -11.61 49.30 -1.55
N VAL A 27 -12.23 49.26 -2.72
CA VAL A 27 -12.98 48.10 -3.22
C VAL A 27 -11.98 46.97 -3.44
N GLY A 28 -11.66 46.24 -2.36
CA GLY A 28 -10.55 45.31 -2.34
C GLY A 28 -10.35 44.60 -1.01
N GLY A 29 -11.44 44.15 -0.38
CA GLY A 29 -11.40 43.31 0.83
C GLY A 29 -11.10 44.05 2.13
N THR A 30 -11.74 43.60 3.22
CA THR A 30 -11.37 43.99 4.58
C THR A 30 -10.07 43.28 4.96
N PHE A 31 -8.92 43.79 4.50
CA PHE A 31 -7.62 43.37 5.01
C PHE A 31 -7.50 43.83 6.47
N ALA A 32 -7.81 42.94 7.40
CA ALA A 32 -7.60 43.17 8.82
C ALA A 32 -6.10 43.41 9.06
N TYR A 33 -5.75 44.62 9.53
CA TYR A 33 -4.36 45.05 9.66
C TYR A 33 -3.57 44.29 10.74
N TRP A 34 -4.26 43.60 11.64
CA TRP A 34 -3.67 42.87 12.76
C TRP A 34 -3.92 41.37 12.58
N SER A 35 -2.82 40.62 12.50
CA SER A 35 -2.79 39.16 12.59
C SER A 35 -1.85 38.78 13.73
N GLN A 36 -2.25 37.80 14.54
CA GLN A 36 -1.43 37.23 15.60
C GLN A 36 -1.33 35.73 15.36
N SER A 37 -0.12 35.27 15.03
CA SER A 37 0.23 33.85 15.10
C SER A 37 0.81 33.53 16.49
N THR A 38 0.69 32.28 16.90
CA THR A 38 1.38 31.74 18.08
C THR A 38 1.78 30.29 17.78
N ASN A 39 2.91 29.84 18.32
CA ASN A 39 3.32 28.44 18.16
C ASN A 39 2.45 27.56 19.06
N VAL A 40 1.64 26.69 18.43
CA VAL A 40 0.88 25.63 19.10
C VAL A 40 1.66 24.33 19.08
N GLY A 41 2.59 24.20 20.04
CA GLY A 41 3.41 23.01 20.24
C GLY A 41 4.55 22.87 19.23
N SER A 42 5.64 22.23 19.67
CA SER A 42 6.82 21.94 18.85
C SER A 42 7.27 20.51 19.07
N GLY A 43 7.25 19.73 18.01
CA GLY A 43 7.82 18.39 17.93
C GLY A 43 8.00 18.04 16.45
N ASP A 44 8.99 17.20 16.15
CA ASP A 44 9.26 16.78 14.78
C ASP A 44 8.36 15.62 14.37
N ILE A 45 7.84 15.68 13.14
CA ILE A 45 7.17 14.53 12.52
C ILE A 45 8.25 13.68 11.85
N THR A 46 8.43 12.46 12.33
CA THR A 46 9.39 11.50 11.76
C THR A 46 8.69 10.57 10.77
N ALA A 47 9.33 10.30 9.63
CA ALA A 47 8.80 9.38 8.63
C ALA A 47 8.92 7.91 9.10
N GLY A 48 7.95 7.08 8.70
CA GLY A 48 7.98 5.64 8.89
C GLY A 48 8.98 4.91 7.98
N ASN A 49 8.98 3.58 8.06
CA ASN A 49 9.81 2.72 7.22
C ASN A 49 9.03 1.47 6.77
N LEU A 50 9.26 1.07 5.51
CA LEU A 50 8.73 -0.13 4.89
C LEU A 50 9.87 -0.86 4.16
N SER A 51 10.22 -2.07 4.61
CA SER A 51 11.19 -2.92 3.90
C SER A 51 10.89 -4.40 4.08
N LEU A 52 11.47 -5.24 3.21
CA LEU A 52 11.29 -6.69 3.25
C LEU A 52 12.66 -7.38 3.09
N ALA A 53 13.04 -8.17 4.09
CA ALA A 53 14.13 -9.14 3.94
C ALA A 53 13.53 -10.52 3.64
N VAL A 54 14.17 -11.28 2.74
CA VAL A 54 13.73 -12.62 2.32
C VAL A 54 14.92 -13.58 2.35
N SER A 55 14.71 -14.80 2.83
CA SER A 55 15.73 -15.85 2.91
C SER A 55 15.12 -17.24 2.78
N GLY A 56 15.88 -18.16 2.19
CA GLY A 56 15.44 -19.52 1.88
C GLY A 56 14.44 -19.58 0.72
N ASP A 57 14.44 -20.73 0.05
CA ASP A 57 13.67 -21.01 -1.15
C ASP A 57 13.27 -22.49 -1.18
N ALA A 58 11.97 -22.76 -1.23
CA ALA A 58 11.45 -24.11 -1.38
C ALA A 58 10.23 -24.13 -2.31
N TRP A 59 10.26 -25.04 -3.28
CA TRP A 59 9.16 -25.27 -4.21
C TRP A 59 8.44 -26.58 -3.88
N TYR A 60 7.13 -26.58 -4.03
CA TYR A 60 6.28 -27.73 -3.77
C TYR A 60 5.20 -27.87 -4.84
N ASP A 61 4.83 -29.10 -5.17
CA ASP A 61 3.64 -29.44 -5.96
C ASP A 61 2.47 -29.72 -5.01
N CYS A 62 1.36 -29.04 -5.21
CA CYS A 62 0.10 -29.14 -4.45
C CYS A 62 -1.07 -29.65 -5.33
N THR A 63 -0.78 -30.21 -6.50
CA THR A 63 -1.79 -30.60 -7.50
C THR A 63 -2.54 -31.86 -7.09
N ALA A 64 -1.80 -32.86 -6.61
CA ALA A 64 -2.34 -34.05 -5.97
C ALA A 64 -1.80 -34.14 -4.54
N ASN A 65 -2.61 -34.66 -3.61
CA ASN A 65 -2.16 -35.09 -2.27
C ASN A 65 -1.26 -36.33 -2.42
N GLY A 66 -0.05 -36.15 -2.94
CA GLY A 66 0.93 -37.19 -3.23
C GLY A 66 1.79 -37.52 -2.01
N THR A 67 1.99 -38.81 -1.75
CA THR A 67 2.60 -39.34 -0.52
C THR A 67 4.12 -39.59 -0.63
N SER A 68 4.86 -38.78 -1.40
CA SER A 68 6.27 -39.10 -1.73
C SER A 68 7.20 -37.88 -1.90
N ALA A 69 7.23 -37.03 -0.89
CA ALA A 69 8.34 -36.12 -0.57
C ALA A 69 8.25 -35.73 0.92
N ALA A 70 9.14 -34.84 1.39
CA ALA A 70 8.88 -34.12 2.62
C ALA A 70 7.59 -33.29 2.44
N THR A 71 6.55 -33.62 3.22
CA THR A 71 5.26 -32.93 3.15
C THR A 71 5.39 -31.54 3.74
N ASP A 72 4.89 -30.54 3.02
CA ASP A 72 4.83 -29.19 3.55
C ASP A 72 3.69 -29.01 4.57
N THR A 73 4.06 -28.71 5.81
CA THR A 73 3.13 -28.44 6.92
C THR A 73 2.83 -26.95 7.13
N THR A 74 3.31 -26.05 6.26
CA THR A 74 3.05 -24.61 6.38
C THR A 74 1.58 -24.27 6.07
N THR A 75 0.96 -23.53 6.98
CA THR A 75 -0.40 -23.01 6.80
C THR A 75 -0.42 -21.97 5.69
N SER A 76 -1.00 -22.31 4.54
CA SER A 76 -1.06 -21.45 3.37
C SER A 76 -2.20 -20.43 3.45
N PRO A 77 -1.93 -19.11 3.42
CA PRO A 77 -2.98 -18.09 3.28
C PRO A 77 -3.64 -18.10 1.89
N VAL A 78 -2.97 -18.68 0.88
CA VAL A 78 -3.45 -18.81 -0.51
C VAL A 78 -4.15 -20.15 -0.81
N GLY A 79 -4.60 -20.87 0.23
CA GLY A 79 -5.47 -22.06 0.08
C GLY A 79 -4.82 -23.33 -0.48
N LEU A 80 -3.49 -23.42 -0.53
CA LEU A 80 -2.76 -24.62 -0.96
C LEU A 80 -2.33 -25.49 0.23
N SER A 81 -2.63 -26.78 0.20
CA SER A 81 -2.27 -27.75 1.25
C SER A 81 -1.88 -29.10 0.65
N GLY A 82 -1.27 -29.98 1.46
CA GLY A 82 -0.96 -31.35 1.04
C GLY A 82 0.19 -31.48 0.04
N CYS A 83 1.11 -30.50 0.05
CA CYS A 83 2.10 -30.36 -1.01
C CYS A 83 3.35 -31.23 -0.79
N SER A 84 3.90 -31.77 -1.88
CA SER A 84 5.16 -32.51 -1.92
C SER A 84 6.31 -31.65 -2.44
N GLN A 85 7.48 -31.70 -1.79
CA GLN A 85 8.64 -30.90 -2.18
C GLN A 85 9.17 -31.25 -3.58
N ILE A 86 9.41 -30.22 -4.38
CA ILE A 86 10.11 -30.29 -5.66
C ILE A 86 11.60 -30.04 -5.39
N ILE A 87 12.45 -31.02 -5.68
CA ILE A 87 13.91 -30.94 -5.44
C ILE A 87 14.61 -30.08 -6.50
N ASP A 88 14.13 -30.11 -7.75
CA ASP A 88 14.65 -29.31 -8.85
C ASP A 88 13.47 -28.70 -9.64
N ILE A 89 13.25 -27.40 -9.44
CA ILE A 89 12.19 -26.64 -10.12
C ILE A 89 12.49 -26.44 -11.62
N THR A 90 13.74 -26.56 -12.06
CA THR A 90 14.13 -26.44 -13.47
C THR A 90 13.84 -27.70 -14.27
N ALA A 91 13.80 -28.86 -13.59
CA ALA A 91 13.36 -30.13 -14.16
C ALA A 91 11.83 -30.31 -14.16
N PHE A 92 11.11 -29.58 -13.30
CA PHE A 92 9.66 -29.70 -13.18
C PHE A 92 8.92 -29.29 -14.47
N ARG A 93 7.90 -30.06 -14.85
CA ARG A 93 7.10 -29.83 -16.07
C ARG A 93 5.64 -29.66 -15.69
N ILE A 94 5.22 -28.38 -15.64
CA ILE A 94 3.85 -28.01 -15.29
C ILE A 94 2.85 -28.39 -16.40
N VAL A 95 1.71 -28.94 -16.03
CA VAL A 95 0.59 -29.31 -16.91
C VAL A 95 -0.73 -28.64 -16.49
N PRO A 96 -1.74 -28.53 -17.38
CA PRO A 96 -3.01 -27.88 -17.05
C PRO A 96 -3.69 -28.48 -15.81
N GLY A 97 -3.96 -27.62 -14.82
CA GLY A 97 -4.53 -27.99 -13.52
C GLY A 97 -3.53 -27.93 -12.36
N ASP A 98 -2.24 -27.85 -12.66
CA ASP A 98 -1.18 -27.87 -11.66
C ASP A 98 -1.18 -26.64 -10.73
N LYS A 99 -0.75 -26.87 -9.49
CA LYS A 99 -0.65 -25.88 -8.42
C LYS A 99 0.71 -25.99 -7.75
N LEU A 100 1.57 -25.01 -8.02
CA LEU A 100 2.86 -24.90 -7.37
C LEU A 100 2.80 -23.93 -6.20
N LYS A 101 3.54 -24.24 -5.15
CA LYS A 101 3.72 -23.38 -3.98
C LYS A 101 5.21 -23.08 -3.79
N TYR A 102 5.55 -21.80 -3.77
CA TYR A 102 6.83 -21.30 -3.28
C TYR A 102 6.70 -20.92 -1.81
N VAL A 103 7.71 -21.27 -1.01
CA VAL A 103 7.83 -20.90 0.40
C VAL A 103 9.21 -20.29 0.65
N ALA A 104 9.22 -19.14 1.32
CA ALA A 104 10.43 -18.46 1.80
C ALA A 104 10.20 -17.90 3.20
N THR A 105 11.27 -17.60 3.93
CA THR A 105 11.21 -16.85 5.18
C THR A 105 11.30 -15.36 4.88
N ALA A 106 10.25 -14.61 5.21
CA ALA A 106 10.17 -13.16 5.06
C ALA A 106 10.18 -12.49 6.44
N THR A 107 10.98 -11.43 6.55
CA THR A 107 11.04 -10.57 7.74
C THR A 107 10.75 -9.14 7.30
N PRO A 108 9.53 -8.62 7.51
CA PRO A 108 9.18 -7.26 7.14
C PRO A 108 9.68 -6.27 8.19
N THR A 109 10.02 -5.05 7.77
CA THR A 109 10.15 -3.89 8.65
C THR A 109 8.97 -2.98 8.37
N LEU A 110 8.14 -2.77 9.39
CA LEU A 110 6.91 -1.99 9.36
C LEU A 110 6.96 -0.99 10.53
N VAL A 111 7.18 0.29 10.23
CA VAL A 111 7.31 1.36 11.24
C VAL A 111 6.39 2.52 10.88
N GLY A 112 5.50 2.88 11.79
CA GLY A 112 4.63 4.06 11.73
C GLY A 112 3.17 3.74 12.01
N ASP A 113 2.55 4.54 12.88
CA ASP A 113 1.32 4.29 13.69
C ASP A 113 0.03 3.82 12.97
N ASN A 114 0.03 3.77 11.63
CA ASN A 114 -1.10 3.32 10.81
C ASN A 114 -0.66 2.44 9.63
N ILE A 115 0.55 1.86 9.67
CA ILE A 115 1.08 1.10 8.55
C ILE A 115 0.38 -0.25 8.40
N LYS A 116 -0.18 -0.47 7.21
CA LYS A 116 -0.71 -1.75 6.73
C LYS A 116 0.02 -2.10 5.46
N ALA A 117 0.35 -3.37 5.26
CA ALA A 117 1.00 -3.81 4.03
C ALA A 117 0.60 -5.22 3.62
N ASP A 118 0.44 -5.44 2.32
CA ASP A 118 0.20 -6.76 1.73
C ASP A 118 1.48 -7.29 1.08
N LEU A 119 1.67 -8.61 1.18
CA LEU A 119 2.67 -9.32 0.40
C LEU A 119 2.07 -9.68 -0.96
N THR A 120 2.69 -9.17 -2.02
CA THR A 120 2.39 -9.56 -3.41
C THR A 120 3.58 -10.30 -4.01
N ALA A 121 3.36 -11.04 -5.10
CA ALA A 121 4.42 -11.63 -5.88
C ALA A 121 4.26 -11.27 -7.37
N THR A 122 5.37 -11.17 -8.07
CA THR A 122 5.40 -10.86 -9.51
C THR A 122 6.28 -11.89 -10.21
N LEU A 123 5.66 -12.66 -11.10
CA LEU A 123 6.36 -13.44 -12.10
C LEU A 123 6.72 -12.50 -13.27
N PRO A 124 7.95 -12.53 -13.81
CA PRO A 124 8.29 -11.70 -14.95
C PRO A 124 7.41 -12.06 -16.15
N ALA A 125 6.81 -11.05 -16.77
CA ALA A 125 5.97 -11.23 -17.94
C ALA A 125 6.82 -11.56 -19.18
N THR A 126 7.13 -12.83 -19.39
CA THR A 126 7.79 -13.29 -20.60
C THR A 126 6.77 -13.45 -21.73
N GLY A 127 6.49 -12.34 -22.42
CA GLY A 127 6.05 -12.35 -23.82
C GLY A 127 4.56 -12.14 -24.12
N SER A 128 4.21 -12.42 -25.38
CA SER A 128 2.97 -12.01 -26.06
C SER A 128 2.30 -13.22 -26.72
N GLY A 129 1.11 -13.09 -27.29
CA GLY A 129 0.42 -14.27 -27.87
C GLY A 129 0.16 -15.38 -26.84
N THR A 130 0.88 -16.50 -26.95
CA THR A 130 0.56 -17.83 -26.42
C THR A 130 1.49 -18.34 -25.31
N ASP A 131 2.33 -17.47 -24.71
CA ASP A 131 3.32 -17.86 -23.69
C ASP A 131 2.70 -18.39 -22.37
N LEU A 132 3.37 -19.38 -21.76
CA LEU A 132 2.93 -20.06 -20.52
C LEU A 132 2.66 -19.10 -19.35
N THR A 133 3.49 -18.05 -19.19
CA THR A 133 3.34 -17.07 -18.09
C THR A 133 2.03 -16.31 -18.11
N LYS A 134 1.32 -16.28 -19.25
CA LYS A 134 0.00 -15.65 -19.35
C LYS A 134 -1.12 -16.46 -18.71
N TRP A 135 -0.94 -17.77 -18.63
CA TRP A 135 -1.92 -18.71 -18.11
C TRP A 135 -1.69 -19.01 -16.62
N ILE A 136 -0.49 -18.73 -16.10
CA ILE A 136 -0.19 -18.86 -14.67
C ILE A 136 -0.86 -17.73 -13.89
N THR A 137 -1.78 -18.06 -12.99
CA THR A 137 -2.25 -17.12 -11.97
C THR A 137 -1.29 -17.12 -10.79
N VAL A 138 -1.06 -15.94 -10.21
CA VAL A 138 -0.15 -15.74 -9.08
C VAL A 138 -0.93 -15.14 -7.91
N ALA A 139 -0.81 -15.75 -6.73
CA ALA A 139 -1.33 -15.22 -5.48
C ALA A 139 -0.26 -15.34 -4.38
N ALA A 140 -0.17 -14.38 -3.48
CA ALA A 140 0.82 -14.38 -2.40
C ALA A 140 0.19 -14.03 -1.05
N GLY A 141 0.88 -14.37 0.04
CA GLY A 141 0.50 -13.99 1.38
C GLY A 141 1.49 -14.46 2.44
N ILE A 142 1.25 -14.08 3.69
CA ILE A 142 2.07 -14.47 4.84
C ILE A 142 1.30 -15.45 5.73
N SER A 143 1.94 -16.56 6.09
CA SER A 143 1.37 -17.54 7.02
C SER A 143 1.10 -16.89 8.39
N GLY A 144 -0.13 -17.05 8.88
CA GLY A 144 -0.58 -16.46 10.14
C GLY A 144 -1.02 -14.98 10.08
N SER A 145 -0.89 -14.30 8.93
CA SER A 145 -1.34 -12.92 8.73
C SER A 145 -2.27 -12.81 7.51
N PRO A 146 -3.51 -13.35 7.57
CA PRO A 146 -4.42 -13.44 6.42
C PRO A 146 -5.12 -12.13 6.04
N THR A 147 -5.03 -11.09 6.87
CA THR A 147 -5.68 -9.78 6.68
C THR A 147 -4.66 -8.66 6.44
N GLY A 148 -3.53 -9.00 5.80
CA GLY A 148 -2.37 -8.12 5.67
C GLY A 148 -1.46 -8.10 6.91
N LEU A 149 -0.36 -7.38 6.79
CA LEU A 149 0.64 -7.14 7.84
C LEU A 149 0.46 -5.77 8.49
N THR A 150 0.90 -5.67 9.74
CA THR A 150 0.85 -4.47 10.60
C THR A 150 2.18 -4.29 11.35
N GLU A 151 2.32 -3.22 12.12
CA GLU A 151 3.47 -2.99 13.02
C GLU A 151 3.78 -4.19 13.93
N ALA A 152 2.76 -4.94 14.37
CA ALA A 152 2.93 -6.13 15.21
C ALA A 152 3.69 -7.27 14.49
N ASP A 153 3.74 -7.25 13.15
CA ASP A 153 4.49 -8.21 12.34
C ASP A 153 5.95 -7.76 12.08
N SER A 154 6.30 -6.52 12.43
CA SER A 154 7.62 -5.92 12.20
C SER A 154 8.75 -6.69 12.90
N GLY A 155 9.82 -6.99 12.17
CA GLY A 155 10.98 -7.76 12.66
C GLY A 155 10.73 -9.26 12.87
N ASN A 156 9.48 -9.73 12.76
CA ASN A 156 9.14 -11.14 12.97
C ASN A 156 9.30 -11.94 11.68
N ALA A 157 10.16 -12.96 11.70
CA ALA A 157 10.31 -13.89 10.59
C ALA A 157 9.05 -14.76 10.43
N LYS A 158 8.46 -14.77 9.23
CA LYS A 158 7.25 -15.52 8.88
C LYS A 158 7.40 -16.23 7.54
N ALA A 159 6.63 -17.29 7.32
CA ALA A 159 6.59 -17.94 6.00
C ALA A 159 5.83 -17.06 4.99
N ALA A 160 6.55 -16.51 4.02
CA ALA A 160 5.99 -15.97 2.80
C ALA A 160 5.67 -17.12 1.85
N ILE A 161 4.45 -17.12 1.33
CA ILE A 161 3.91 -18.20 0.51
C ILE A 161 3.36 -17.59 -0.78
N VAL A 162 3.73 -18.18 -1.92
CA VAL A 162 3.20 -17.81 -3.23
C VAL A 162 2.64 -19.05 -3.92
N ALA A 163 1.40 -18.95 -4.40
CA ALA A 163 0.79 -19.91 -5.31
C ALA A 163 1.05 -19.48 -6.75
N LEU A 164 1.51 -20.41 -7.59
CA LEU A 164 1.48 -20.34 -9.04
C LEU A 164 0.54 -21.44 -9.52
N GLN A 165 -0.55 -21.10 -10.19
CA GLN A 165 -1.53 -22.09 -10.66
C GLN A 165 -1.76 -21.98 -12.16
N LEU A 166 -1.68 -23.12 -12.86
CA LEU A 166 -2.10 -23.24 -14.25
C LEU A 166 -3.56 -23.73 -14.30
N PRO A 167 -4.47 -23.11 -15.08
CA PRO A 167 -5.85 -23.57 -15.16
C PRO A 167 -5.95 -24.98 -15.74
N SER A 168 -7.00 -25.70 -15.39
CA SER A 168 -7.28 -27.07 -15.87
C SER A 168 -7.57 -27.15 -17.37
N SER A 169 -7.81 -26.01 -18.02
CA SER A 169 -7.85 -25.89 -19.48
C SER A 169 -7.01 -24.69 -19.92
N VAL A 170 -6.17 -24.93 -20.93
CA VAL A 170 -5.40 -23.92 -21.65
C VAL A 170 -5.81 -24.02 -23.12
N ALA A 171 -6.18 -22.90 -23.74
CA ALA A 171 -6.66 -22.90 -25.11
C ALA A 171 -5.54 -23.25 -26.10
N ASN A 172 -5.87 -23.87 -27.23
CA ASN A 172 -4.99 -24.12 -28.38
C ASN A 172 -3.67 -24.87 -28.13
N GLN A 173 -3.46 -25.44 -26.93
CA GLN A 173 -2.14 -25.93 -26.46
C GLN A 173 -1.11 -24.80 -26.33
N ASP A 174 -1.55 -23.58 -26.04
CA ASP A 174 -0.70 -22.47 -25.64
C ASP A 174 0.19 -22.88 -24.46
N GLY A 175 1.38 -22.28 -24.37
CA GLY A 175 2.35 -22.56 -23.30
C GLY A 175 3.19 -23.84 -23.45
N VAL A 176 2.73 -24.88 -24.16
CA VAL A 176 3.31 -26.25 -24.13
C VAL A 176 4.81 -26.34 -24.52
N THR A 177 5.31 -25.44 -25.36
CA THR A 177 6.73 -25.38 -25.76
C THR A 177 7.51 -24.22 -25.16
N THR A 178 6.86 -23.40 -24.33
CA THR A 178 7.44 -22.20 -23.71
C THR A 178 7.82 -22.46 -22.25
N THR A 179 8.67 -21.61 -21.67
CA THR A 179 9.10 -21.75 -20.27
C THR A 179 8.81 -20.47 -19.51
N ALA A 180 8.16 -20.60 -18.34
CA ALA A 180 8.02 -19.51 -17.40
C ALA A 180 9.34 -19.33 -16.65
N SER A 181 10.06 -18.23 -16.92
CA SER A 181 11.32 -17.96 -16.22
C SER A 181 11.07 -17.49 -14.78
N LEU A 182 11.83 -18.04 -13.84
CA LEU A 182 11.83 -17.63 -12.44
C LEU A 182 12.97 -16.65 -12.09
N THR A 183 13.86 -16.32 -13.05
CA THR A 183 15.07 -15.52 -12.79
C THR A 183 14.79 -14.13 -12.21
N ASP A 184 13.69 -13.50 -12.60
CA ASP A 184 13.24 -12.18 -12.12
C ASP A 184 11.96 -12.28 -11.26
N PHE A 185 11.68 -13.44 -10.67
CA PHE A 185 10.56 -13.62 -9.74
C PHE A 185 10.78 -12.79 -8.46
N LYS A 186 9.77 -12.00 -8.08
CA LYS A 186 9.89 -11.02 -6.98
C LYS A 186 8.77 -11.16 -5.97
N LEU A 187 9.11 -10.99 -4.70
CA LEU A 187 8.18 -10.66 -3.63
C LEU A 187 8.20 -9.15 -3.42
N ASN A 188 7.03 -8.51 -3.36
CA ASN A 188 6.91 -7.09 -3.07
C ASN A 188 6.03 -6.89 -1.84
N LEU A 189 6.53 -6.11 -0.87
CA LEU A 189 5.74 -5.64 0.25
C LEU A 189 5.14 -4.28 -0.13
N VAL A 190 3.80 -4.19 -0.18
CA VAL A 190 3.07 -3.04 -0.72
C VAL A 190 2.25 -2.42 0.40
N GLN A 191 2.45 -1.13 0.70
CA GLN A 191 1.61 -0.42 1.65
C GLN A 191 0.17 -0.31 1.14
N VAL A 192 -0.80 -0.52 2.02
CA VAL A 192 -2.23 -0.29 1.76
C VAL A 192 -2.78 0.79 2.70
N PRO A 193 -3.83 1.53 2.31
CA PRO A 193 -4.49 2.54 3.16
C PRO A 193 -5.21 1.96 4.40
#